data_AF-A0A077PGU8-F1
#
_entry.id   AF-A0A077PGU8-F1
#
_cell.length_a   1.000
_cell.length_b   1.000
_cell.length_c   1.000
_cell.angle_alpha   90.00
_cell.angle_beta   90.00
_cell.angle_gamma   90.00
#
_symmetry.space_group_name_H-M   'P 1'
#
loop_
_entity.id
_entity.type
_entity.pdbx_description
1 polymer ?
#
loop_
_entity_poly.entity_id
_entity_poly.type
_entity_poly.pdbx_seq_one_letter_code
_entity_poly.pdbx_strand_id
1 'polypeptide(L)'
;MAHLHLALFVILQRGIDMYAYSAKTNSFYLVELKQRYTDSGTWPNDIISVDESVFTEFAIETPPTGKRRVAGKNSLPAWGDIPPPTPQQLQRGAEREKQYLMSQAATSIAPLQYAVDLKMATDSEQTMLTEWKKYCVLLNRVDCSTAPDIPWPEQPV
;
A
#
# COMPACT_ATOMS: atom_id res chain seq x y z
N MET A 1 -49.45 15.26 -33.49
CA MET A 1 -48.77 15.92 -32.35
C MET A 1 -48.37 14.89 -31.28
N ALA A 2 -47.59 13.87 -31.65
CA ALA A 2 -47.11 12.83 -30.72
C ALA A 2 -45.63 12.49 -30.91
N HIS A 3 -44.98 13.00 -31.98
CA HIS A 3 -43.58 12.71 -32.29
C HIS A 3 -42.58 13.70 -31.68
N LEU A 4 -43.03 14.86 -31.17
CA LEU A 4 -42.14 15.82 -30.50
C LEU A 4 -42.00 15.58 -28.99
N HIS A 5 -42.87 14.74 -28.40
CA HIS A 5 -42.82 14.42 -26.97
C HIS A 5 -41.87 13.26 -26.65
N LEU A 6 -41.49 12.46 -27.65
CA LEU A 6 -40.53 11.36 -27.48
C LEU A 6 -39.08 11.87 -27.48
N ALA A 7 -38.79 12.96 -28.20
CA ALA A 7 -37.45 13.55 -28.24
C ALA A 7 -37.05 14.24 -26.92
N LEU A 8 -38.02 14.79 -26.16
CA LEU A 8 -37.75 15.36 -24.85
C LEU A 8 -37.73 14.31 -23.72
N PHE A 9 -38.36 13.15 -23.93
CA PHE A 9 -38.33 12.04 -22.96
C PHE A 9 -36.98 11.32 -22.92
N VAL A 10 -36.24 11.32 -24.04
CA VAL A 10 -34.85 10.84 -24.08
C VAL A 10 -33.87 11.85 -23.45
N ILE A 11 -34.21 13.15 -23.46
CA ILE A 11 -33.33 14.21 -22.94
C ILE A 11 -33.54 14.44 -21.42
N LEU A 12 -34.61 13.90 -20.82
CA LEU A 12 -34.93 14.08 -19.39
C LEU A 12 -35.07 12.77 -18.57
N GLN A 13 -34.90 11.59 -19.16
CA GLN A 13 -34.83 10.32 -18.42
C GLN A 13 -33.43 9.69 -18.42
N ARG A 14 -32.56 10.24 -17.58
CA ARG A 14 -31.64 9.54 -16.65
C ARG A 14 -30.43 10.43 -16.43
N GLY A 15 -30.39 11.12 -15.28
CA GLY A 15 -29.09 11.40 -14.65
C GLY A 15 -28.39 10.06 -14.57
N ILE A 16 -27.32 9.91 -15.34
CA ILE A 16 -26.72 8.60 -15.56
C ILE A 16 -26.02 8.25 -14.25
N ASP A 17 -26.54 7.26 -13.53
CA ASP A 17 -25.83 6.60 -12.45
C ASP A 17 -24.55 6.00 -13.04
N MET A 18 -23.49 6.80 -13.20
CA MET A 18 -22.23 6.37 -13.84
C MET A 18 -21.44 5.49 -12.90
N TYR A 19 -21.56 5.77 -11.61
CA TYR A 19 -20.84 5.11 -10.55
C TYR A 19 -21.81 4.41 -9.63
N ALA A 20 -21.38 3.25 -9.16
CA ALA A 20 -22.08 2.52 -8.14
C ALA A 20 -21.08 1.99 -7.12
N TYR A 21 -21.48 1.86 -5.87
CA TYR A 21 -20.64 1.43 -4.77
C TYR A 21 -21.19 0.15 -4.16
N SER A 22 -20.29 -0.77 -3.81
CA SER A 22 -20.61 -1.96 -3.00
C SER A 22 -19.92 -1.84 -1.65
N ALA A 23 -20.72 -1.91 -0.58
CA ALA A 23 -20.22 -1.92 0.78
C ALA A 23 -19.46 -3.22 1.09
N LYS A 24 -19.89 -4.35 0.53
CA LYS A 24 -19.25 -5.66 0.72
C LYS A 24 -17.83 -5.70 0.17
N THR A 25 -17.60 -5.12 -1.01
CA THR A 25 -16.27 -5.07 -1.62
C THR A 25 -15.53 -3.76 -1.36
N ASN A 26 -16.18 -2.81 -0.66
CA ASN A 26 -15.69 -1.45 -0.42
C ASN A 26 -15.13 -0.80 -1.70
N SER A 27 -15.80 -1.01 -2.82
CA SER A 27 -15.31 -0.69 -4.16
C SER A 27 -16.37 0.01 -5.00
N PHE A 28 -15.89 0.88 -5.89
CA PHE A 28 -16.71 1.54 -6.90
C PHE A 28 -16.68 0.75 -8.21
N TYR A 29 -17.79 0.82 -8.93
CA TYR A 29 -18.04 0.13 -10.19
C TYR A 29 -18.60 1.14 -11.19
N LEU A 30 -18.09 1.07 -12.41
CA LEU A 30 -18.67 1.80 -13.54
C LEU A 30 -19.92 1.06 -14.02
N VAL A 31 -21.07 1.72 -14.01
CA VAL A 31 -22.35 1.11 -14.40
C VAL A 31 -22.37 0.75 -15.88
N GLU A 32 -21.68 1.51 -16.73
CA GLU A 32 -21.50 1.19 -18.15
C GLU A 32 -20.82 -0.18 -18.36
N LEU A 33 -19.95 -0.59 -17.44
CA LEU A 33 -19.24 -1.87 -17.50
C LEU A 33 -19.99 -3.02 -16.80
N LYS A 34 -21.26 -2.82 -16.40
CA LYS A 34 -22.05 -3.82 -15.67
C LYS A 34 -22.08 -5.19 -16.34
N GLN A 35 -22.28 -5.24 -17.66
CA GLN A 35 -22.34 -6.52 -18.37
C GLN A 35 -21.02 -7.29 -18.23
N ARG A 36 -19.89 -6.60 -18.43
CA ARG A 36 -18.56 -7.20 -18.28
C ARG A 36 -18.33 -7.75 -16.87
N TYR A 37 -18.72 -7.01 -15.83
CA TYR A 37 -18.62 -7.48 -14.46
C TYR A 37 -19.56 -8.66 -14.16
N THR A 38 -20.72 -8.70 -14.80
CA THR A 38 -21.69 -9.79 -14.65
C THR A 38 -21.14 -11.06 -15.30
N ASP A 39 -20.59 -10.94 -16.52
CA ASP A 39 -19.98 -12.05 -17.26
C ASP A 39 -18.76 -12.63 -16.53
N SER A 40 -18.01 -11.80 -15.79
CA SER A 40 -16.90 -12.25 -14.93
C SER A 40 -17.32 -12.67 -13.53
N GLY A 41 -18.61 -12.59 -13.17
CA GLY A 41 -19.12 -12.92 -11.83
C GLY A 41 -18.63 -11.98 -10.71
N THR A 42 -18.18 -10.77 -11.06
CA THR A 42 -17.64 -9.78 -10.11
C THR A 42 -18.60 -8.63 -9.82
N TRP A 43 -19.80 -8.63 -10.42
CA TRP A 43 -20.84 -7.64 -10.12
C TRP A 43 -21.52 -7.96 -8.77
N PRO A 44 -21.35 -7.13 -7.72
CA PRO A 44 -21.93 -7.40 -6.41
C PRO A 44 -23.46 -7.21 -6.40
N ASN A 45 -24.13 -7.88 -5.48
CA ASN A 45 -25.58 -7.78 -5.31
C ASN A 45 -26.04 -6.66 -4.36
N ASP A 46 -25.10 -6.00 -3.69
CA ASP A 46 -25.34 -4.88 -2.76
C ASP A 46 -25.00 -3.52 -3.38
N ILE A 47 -24.95 -3.44 -4.71
CA ILE A 47 -24.61 -2.22 -5.44
C ILE A 47 -25.65 -1.13 -5.20
N ILE A 48 -25.18 0.07 -4.86
CA ILE A 48 -25.96 1.30 -4.72
C ILE A 48 -25.40 2.33 -5.69
N SER A 49 -26.25 2.94 -6.52
CA SER A 49 -25.87 4.07 -7.39
C SER A 49 -25.40 5.26 -6.54
N VAL A 50 -24.34 5.93 -6.97
CA VAL A 50 -23.77 7.08 -6.27
C VAL A 50 -23.42 8.19 -7.25
N ASP A 51 -23.51 9.43 -6.78
CA ASP A 51 -23.13 10.60 -7.58
C ASP A 51 -21.63 10.65 -7.85
N GLU A 52 -21.25 11.36 -8.92
CA GLU A 52 -19.84 11.59 -9.26
C GLU A 52 -19.06 12.29 -8.15
N SER A 53 -19.71 13.16 -7.36
CA SER A 53 -19.08 13.80 -6.20
C SER A 53 -18.65 12.79 -5.14
N VAL A 54 -19.49 11.79 -4.85
CA VAL A 54 -19.17 10.70 -3.91
C VAL A 54 -18.04 9.84 -4.46
N PHE A 55 -18.07 9.51 -5.76
CA PHE A 55 -16.96 8.81 -6.39
C PHE A 55 -15.65 9.62 -6.31
N THR A 56 -15.71 10.91 -6.61
CA THR A 56 -14.54 11.80 -6.63
C THR A 56 -13.91 11.91 -5.25
N GLU A 57 -14.70 12.26 -4.23
CA GLU A 57 -14.23 12.38 -2.85
C GLU A 57 -13.56 11.07 -2.36
N PHE A 58 -14.22 9.93 -2.56
CA PHE A 58 -13.79 8.69 -1.92
C PHE A 58 -12.91 7.79 -2.78
N ALA A 59 -12.77 8.03 -4.09
CA ALA A 59 -11.99 7.20 -5.00
C ALA A 59 -10.86 7.94 -5.72
N ILE A 60 -11.00 9.25 -5.95
CA ILE A 60 -10.04 10.05 -6.72
C ILE A 60 -9.22 10.97 -5.82
N GLU A 61 -9.88 11.65 -4.89
CA GLU A 61 -9.22 12.57 -3.98
C GLU A 61 -8.38 11.85 -2.93
N THR A 62 -7.36 12.55 -2.44
CA THR A 62 -6.48 12.05 -1.39
C THR A 62 -7.28 11.91 -0.08
N PRO A 63 -7.27 10.72 0.56
CA PRO A 63 -7.89 10.54 1.87
C PRO A 63 -7.36 11.55 2.91
N PRO A 64 -8.20 12.01 3.85
CA PRO A 64 -7.71 12.77 4.99
C PRO A 64 -6.62 12.00 5.75
N THR A 65 -5.67 12.71 6.36
CA THR A 65 -4.55 12.09 7.10
C THR A 65 -5.06 11.10 8.15
N GLY A 66 -4.52 9.88 8.12
CA GLY A 66 -4.89 8.81 9.07
C GLY A 66 -6.22 8.13 8.76
N LYS A 67 -6.89 8.49 7.66
CA LYS A 67 -8.17 7.88 7.24
C LYS A 67 -8.00 6.97 6.03
N ARG A 68 -8.89 5.99 5.93
CA ARG A 68 -9.10 5.14 4.75
C ARG A 68 -10.58 5.04 4.43
N ARG A 69 -10.92 4.80 3.16
CA ARG A 69 -12.31 4.51 2.76
C ARG A 69 -12.75 3.20 3.41
N VAL A 70 -13.90 3.23 4.07
CA VAL A 70 -14.58 2.07 4.64
C VAL A 70 -16.03 2.05 4.17
N ALA A 71 -16.68 0.90 4.30
CA ALA A 71 -18.12 0.83 4.18
C ALA A 71 -18.77 1.50 5.40
N GLY A 72 -19.48 2.60 5.16
CA GLY A 72 -20.25 3.32 6.17
C GLY A 72 -21.51 2.58 6.61
N LYS A 73 -22.14 3.05 7.69
CA LYS A 73 -23.36 2.44 8.27
C LYS A 73 -24.58 2.47 7.34
N ASN A 74 -24.57 3.34 6.34
CA ASN A 74 -25.61 3.51 5.32
C ASN A 74 -25.28 2.79 4.00
N SER A 75 -24.31 1.86 4.00
CA SER A 75 -23.82 1.17 2.81
C SER A 75 -23.19 2.09 1.75
N LEU A 76 -22.93 3.36 2.08
CA LEU A 76 -22.15 4.30 1.27
C LEU A 76 -20.71 4.36 1.79
N PRO A 77 -19.75 4.82 0.97
CA PRO A 77 -18.38 5.02 1.42
C PRO A 77 -18.34 6.07 2.54
N ALA A 78 -17.41 5.86 3.48
CA ALA A 78 -17.11 6.82 4.53
C ALA A 78 -15.61 6.79 4.86
N TRP A 79 -15.11 7.85 5.49
CA TRP A 79 -13.75 7.89 6.02
C TRP A 79 -13.72 7.24 7.41
N GLY A 80 -13.06 6.08 7.51
CA GLY A 80 -12.76 5.41 8.76
C GLY A 80 -11.29 5.57 9.13
N ASP A 81 -10.94 5.33 10.40
CA ASP A 81 -9.55 5.33 10.82
C ASP A 81 -8.75 4.20 10.16
N ILE A 82 -7.50 4.48 9.80
CA ILE A 82 -6.55 3.44 9.44
C ILE A 82 -6.27 2.62 10.71
N PRO A 83 -6.59 1.32 10.75
CA PRO A 83 -6.28 0.51 11.90
C PRO A 83 -4.75 0.47 12.09
N PRO A 84 -4.27 0.44 13.34
CA PRO A 84 -2.85 0.23 13.57
C PRO A 84 -2.39 -1.07 12.90
N PRO A 85 -1.14 -1.14 12.43
CA PRO A 85 -0.60 -2.37 11.88
C PRO A 85 -0.71 -3.52 12.89
N THR A 86 -1.01 -4.72 12.38
CA THR A 86 -0.99 -5.93 13.21
C THR A 86 0.45 -6.29 13.60
N PRO A 87 0.66 -7.05 14.69
CA PRO A 87 1.98 -7.55 15.06
C PRO A 87 2.69 -8.27 13.90
N GLN A 88 1.95 -9.06 13.11
CA GLN A 88 2.51 -9.73 11.93
C GLN A 88 2.94 -8.75 10.83
N GLN A 89 2.18 -7.66 10.61
CA GLN A 89 2.57 -6.62 9.65
C GLN A 89 3.81 -5.85 10.13
N LEU A 90 3.91 -5.56 11.42
CA LEU A 90 5.09 -4.94 12.03
C LEU A 90 6.32 -5.84 11.89
N GLN A 91 6.19 -7.12 12.22
CA GLN A 91 7.27 -8.11 12.06
C GLN A 91 7.75 -8.19 10.59
N ARG A 92 6.84 -8.30 9.62
CA ARG A 92 7.20 -8.29 8.19
C ARG A 92 7.85 -6.98 7.76
N GLY A 93 7.46 -5.85 8.36
CA GLY A 93 8.13 -4.56 8.18
C GLY A 93 9.58 -4.63 8.65
N ALA A 94 9.80 -5.10 9.87
CA ALA A 94 11.13 -5.28 10.45
C ALA A 94 12.01 -6.27 9.67
N GLU A 95 11.47 -7.38 9.18
CA GLU A 95 12.21 -8.33 8.34
C GLU A 95 12.70 -7.68 7.04
N ARG A 96 11.89 -6.81 6.42
CA ARG A 96 12.30 -6.04 5.23
C ARG A 96 13.38 -5.01 5.57
N GLU A 97 13.26 -4.33 6.70
CA GLU A 97 14.28 -3.38 7.17
C GLU A 97 15.62 -4.11 7.40
N LYS A 98 15.59 -5.26 8.09
CA LYS A 98 16.78 -6.11 8.29
C LYS A 98 17.44 -6.48 6.96
N GLN A 99 16.66 -6.89 5.95
CA GLN A 99 17.18 -7.20 4.62
C GLN A 99 17.79 -5.98 3.92
N TYR A 100 17.14 -4.82 4.05
CA TYR A 100 17.65 -3.56 3.51
C TYR A 100 18.99 -3.17 4.15
N LEU A 101 19.09 -3.19 5.49
CA LEU A 101 20.32 -2.91 6.22
C LEU A 101 21.44 -3.90 5.88
N MET A 102 21.11 -5.20 5.73
CA MET A 102 22.07 -6.21 5.26
C MET A 102 22.59 -5.90 3.84
N SER A 103 21.73 -5.44 2.94
CA SER A 103 22.14 -5.04 1.59
C SER A 103 23.05 -3.82 1.60
N GLN A 104 22.78 -2.83 2.45
CA GLN A 104 23.64 -1.66 2.60
C GLN A 104 25.02 -2.05 3.14
N ALA A 105 25.06 -2.89 4.18
CA ALA A 105 26.30 -3.39 4.74
C ALA A 105 27.13 -4.18 3.71
N ALA A 106 26.49 -4.96 2.84
CA ALA A 106 27.18 -5.66 1.74
C ALA A 106 27.87 -4.68 0.77
N THR A 107 27.22 -3.57 0.44
CA THR A 107 27.79 -2.51 -0.41
C THR A 107 29.02 -1.85 0.25
N SER A 108 29.02 -1.66 1.57
CA SER A 108 30.18 -1.16 2.31
C SER A 108 31.32 -2.18 2.40
N ILE A 109 30.98 -3.46 2.60
CA ILE A 109 31.96 -4.54 2.77
C ILE A 109 32.71 -4.83 1.47
N ALA A 110 32.04 -4.81 0.32
CA ALA A 110 32.63 -5.21 -0.97
C ALA A 110 33.97 -4.50 -1.30
N PRO A 111 34.07 -3.15 -1.31
CA PRO A 111 35.33 -2.48 -1.61
C PRO A 111 36.42 -2.74 -0.56
N LEU A 112 36.05 -2.79 0.72
CA LEU A 112 36.99 -3.09 1.81
C LEU A 112 37.56 -4.50 1.68
N GLN A 113 36.71 -5.46 1.31
CA GLN A 113 37.13 -6.84 1.05
C GLN A 113 38.07 -6.90 -0.15
N TYR A 114 37.78 -6.18 -1.23
CA TYR A 114 38.70 -6.09 -2.37
C TYR A 114 40.07 -5.51 -1.99
N ALA A 115 40.11 -4.47 -1.15
CA ALA A 115 41.37 -3.90 -0.67
C ALA A 115 42.18 -4.95 0.12
N VAL A 116 41.53 -5.75 0.96
CA VAL A 116 42.19 -6.85 1.70
C VAL A 116 42.69 -7.93 0.75
N ASP A 117 41.84 -8.38 -0.19
CA ASP A 117 42.17 -9.46 -1.12
C ASP A 117 43.33 -9.09 -2.04
N LEU A 118 43.40 -7.82 -2.47
CA LEU A 118 44.49 -7.26 -3.27
C LEU A 118 45.71 -6.86 -2.44
N LYS A 119 45.67 -7.03 -1.11
CA LYS A 119 46.73 -6.62 -0.17
C LYS A 119 47.05 -5.12 -0.23
N MET A 120 46.03 -4.30 -0.51
CA MET A 120 46.08 -2.84 -0.58
C MET A 120 45.44 -2.17 0.63
N ALA A 121 44.76 -2.93 1.50
CA ALA A 121 44.04 -2.39 2.65
C ALA A 121 44.98 -1.71 3.66
N THR A 122 44.60 -0.51 4.06
CA THR A 122 45.13 0.18 5.23
C THR A 122 44.63 -0.45 6.53
N ASP A 123 45.29 -0.15 7.66
CA ASP A 123 44.83 -0.60 8.98
C ASP A 123 43.42 -0.09 9.34
N SER A 124 43.08 1.11 8.85
CA SER A 124 41.74 1.69 8.99
C SER A 124 40.70 0.87 8.22
N GLU A 125 40.97 0.52 6.97
CA GLU A 125 40.05 -0.30 6.15
C GLU A 125 39.87 -1.71 6.73
N GLN A 126 40.92 -2.32 7.30
CA GLN A 126 40.82 -3.61 7.97
C GLN A 126 39.93 -3.55 9.23
N THR A 127 40.07 -2.46 10.01
CA THR A 127 39.24 -2.21 11.19
C THR A 127 37.79 -2.02 10.77
N MET A 128 37.54 -1.17 9.77
CA MET A 128 36.22 -0.90 9.20
C MET A 128 35.55 -2.18 8.68
N LEU A 129 36.29 -3.01 7.92
CA LEU A 129 35.79 -4.29 7.42
C LEU A 129 35.33 -5.20 8.55
N THR A 130 36.08 -5.22 9.65
CA THR A 130 35.76 -6.02 10.84
C THR A 130 34.49 -5.51 11.52
N GLU A 131 34.32 -4.20 11.64
CA GLU A 131 33.12 -3.58 12.22
C GLU A 131 31.87 -3.85 11.38
N TRP A 132 31.95 -3.70 10.06
CA TRP A 132 30.85 -4.03 9.16
C TRP A 132 30.47 -5.52 9.21
N LYS A 133 31.45 -6.43 9.27
CA LYS A 133 31.17 -7.87 9.43
C LYS A 133 30.49 -8.17 10.77
N LYS A 134 30.92 -7.53 11.86
CA LYS A 134 30.27 -7.64 13.18
C LYS A 134 28.82 -7.12 13.12
N TYR A 135 28.60 -5.98 12.47
CA TYR A 135 27.27 -5.40 12.26
C TYR A 135 26.33 -6.37 11.52
N CYS A 136 26.76 -6.98 10.41
CA CYS A 136 25.99 -8.00 9.70
C CYS A 136 25.60 -9.20 10.60
N VAL A 137 26.53 -9.66 11.44
CA VAL A 137 26.26 -10.76 12.39
C VAL A 137 25.23 -10.35 13.44
N LEU A 138 25.33 -9.12 13.98
CA LEU A 138 24.36 -8.59 14.93
C LEU A 138 22.99 -8.43 14.29
N LEU A 139 22.92 -7.83 13.09
CA LEU A 139 21.68 -7.72 12.31
C LEU A 139 21.03 -9.09 12.09
N ASN A 140 21.81 -10.09 11.70
CA ASN A 140 21.27 -11.42 11.44
C ASN A 140 20.64 -12.06 12.69
N ARG A 141 21.06 -11.65 13.89
CA ARG A 141 20.53 -12.12 15.18
C ARG A 141 19.33 -11.31 15.69
N VAL A 142 19.00 -10.18 15.06
CA VAL A 142 17.83 -9.39 15.44
C VAL A 142 16.56 -10.24 15.29
N ASP A 143 15.79 -10.31 16.38
CA ASP A 143 14.45 -10.88 16.43
C ASP A 143 13.44 -9.84 15.97
N CYS A 144 12.86 -10.06 14.79
CA CYS A 144 11.89 -9.15 14.20
C CYS A 144 10.48 -9.27 14.81
N SER A 145 10.23 -10.30 15.63
CA SER A 145 8.93 -10.51 16.28
C SER A 145 8.65 -9.51 17.42
N THR A 146 9.67 -8.81 17.91
CA THR A 146 9.54 -7.77 18.95
C THR A 146 9.16 -6.40 18.40
N ALA A 147 8.83 -6.30 17.10
CA ALA A 147 8.39 -5.05 16.49
C ALA A 147 7.16 -4.45 17.22
N PRO A 148 7.12 -3.11 17.42
CA PRO A 148 8.03 -2.10 16.87
C PRO A 148 9.30 -1.86 17.71
N ASP A 149 9.38 -2.40 18.92
CA ASP A 149 10.43 -2.13 19.91
C ASP A 149 11.67 -3.01 19.69
N ILE A 150 12.31 -2.86 18.52
CA ILE A 150 13.50 -3.63 18.14
C ILE A 150 14.78 -2.86 18.49
N PRO A 151 15.71 -3.46 19.26
CA PRO A 151 17.03 -2.88 19.48
C PRO A 151 17.93 -3.13 18.27
N TRP A 152 17.83 -2.28 17.25
CA TRP A 152 18.69 -2.35 16.06
C TRP A 152 20.15 -2.08 16.43
N PRO A 153 21.12 -2.87 15.92
CA PRO A 153 22.54 -2.57 16.11
C PRO A 153 22.90 -1.24 15.45
N GLU A 154 23.87 -0.53 16.01
CA GLU A 154 24.38 0.71 15.44
C GLU A 154 25.23 0.41 14.21
N GLN A 155 25.03 1.21 13.16
CA GLN A 155 25.78 1.12 11.92
C GLN A 155 27.21 1.69 12.12
N PRO A 156 28.26 1.02 11.59
CA PRO A 156 29.61 1.58 11.57
C PRO A 156 29.71 2.88 10.75
N VAL A 157 30.61 3.79 11.14
CA VAL A 157 30.85 5.11 10.52
C VAL A 157 32.19 5.22 9.84
#